data_AF-A0A1A8RDD2-F1
#
_entry.id   AF-A0A1A8RDD2-F1
#
_cell.length_a   1.000
_cell.length_b   1.000
_cell.length_c   1.000
_cell.angle_alpha   90.00
_cell.angle_beta   90.00
_cell.angle_gamma   90.00
#
_symmetry.space_group_name_H-M   'P 1'
#
loop_
_entity.id
_entity.type
_entity.pdbx_description
1 polymer ?
#
loop_
_entity_poly.entity_id
_entity_poly.type
_entity_poly.pdbx_seq_one_letter_code
_entity_poly.pdbx_strand_id
1 'polypeptide(L)'
;ASFTTLSECKIRIIMAEPLEKPLTKSLQRGEDPQFDQLISTMSSLAEYSLSSILRTLFDWYKRQNGLEEELHEYRPRANTKSKNDEQQRDYLLERRDLAIDFIFSLVLIEVLKQMPLYPVLDGLVNEVINLAFKHFKYKEGYHGPNTGNMHTVADLYAEVIGVLAQSKFPAVKKKFATELKELRQKEQSPYVVQSTISLIMGVKF
;
A
#
# COMPACT_ATOMS: atom_id res chain seq x y z
N ALA A 1 21.86 8.74 -0.13
CA ALA A 1 20.61 9.42 -0.54
C ALA A 1 19.52 9.09 0.48
N SER A 2 18.61 10.02 0.76
CA SER A 2 17.52 9.78 1.71
C SER A 2 16.46 8.85 1.13
N PHE A 3 15.67 8.21 2.00
CA PHE A 3 14.56 7.34 1.60
C PHE A 3 13.64 8.01 0.59
N THR A 4 13.24 9.26 0.85
CA THR A 4 12.36 10.05 -0.02
C THR A 4 12.91 10.18 -1.44
N THR A 5 14.16 10.63 -1.60
CA THR A 5 14.75 10.82 -2.94
C THR A 5 14.84 9.52 -3.72
N LEU A 6 15.23 8.42 -3.06
CA LEU A 6 15.35 7.12 -3.73
C LEU A 6 13.99 6.56 -4.12
N SER A 7 12.99 6.62 -3.24
CA SER A 7 11.63 6.17 -3.52
C SER A 7 10.98 6.98 -4.64
N GLU A 8 11.12 8.31 -4.64
CA GLU A 8 10.60 9.17 -5.72
C GLU A 8 11.30 8.90 -7.06
N CYS A 9 12.62 8.70 -7.04
CA CYS A 9 13.36 8.31 -8.23
C CYS A 9 12.84 6.98 -8.79
N LYS A 10 12.61 5.99 -7.91
CA LYS A 10 12.14 4.67 -8.30
C LYS A 10 10.71 4.70 -8.84
N ILE A 11 9.82 5.48 -8.22
CA ILE A 11 8.46 5.71 -8.74
C ILE A 11 8.52 6.33 -10.14
N ARG A 12 9.37 7.34 -10.37
CA ARG A 12 9.52 7.93 -11.72
C ARG A 12 10.00 6.93 -12.76
N ILE A 13 10.93 6.05 -12.40
CA ILE A 13 11.40 4.97 -13.29
C ILE A 13 10.24 4.04 -13.63
N ILE A 14 9.50 3.57 -12.64
CA ILE A 14 8.34 2.66 -12.81
C ILE A 14 7.25 3.28 -13.68
N MET A 15 7.04 4.60 -13.56
CA MET A 15 6.09 5.35 -14.38
C MET A 15 6.51 5.47 -15.84
N ALA A 16 7.79 5.30 -16.15
CA ALA A 16 8.31 5.24 -17.51
C ALA A 16 8.33 3.81 -18.09
N GLU A 17 8.08 2.79 -17.27
CA GLU A 17 8.00 1.40 -17.72
C GLU A 17 6.66 1.09 -18.39
N PRO A 18 6.60 0.08 -19.29
CA PRO A 18 5.34 -0.38 -19.85
C PRO A 18 4.33 -0.80 -18.78
N LEU A 19 3.04 -0.50 -18.99
CA LEU A 19 1.97 -0.83 -18.05
C LEU A 19 1.87 -2.35 -17.80
N GLU A 20 2.22 -3.15 -18.80
CA GLU A 20 2.21 -4.61 -18.76
C GLU A 20 3.34 -5.17 -17.90
N LYS A 21 4.40 -4.40 -17.63
CA LYS A 21 5.49 -4.83 -16.76
C LYS A 21 4.97 -4.89 -15.32
N PRO A 22 4.99 -6.05 -14.65
CA PRO A 22 4.55 -6.14 -13.25
C PRO A 22 5.46 -5.34 -12.33
N LEU A 23 4.90 -4.71 -11.30
CA LEU A 23 5.67 -3.97 -10.29
C LEU A 23 6.67 -4.86 -9.57
N THR A 24 6.38 -6.15 -9.42
CA THR A 24 7.28 -7.14 -8.82
C THR A 24 8.62 -7.24 -9.54
N LYS A 25 8.69 -6.94 -10.84
CA LYS A 25 9.95 -6.96 -11.62
C LYS A 25 10.81 -5.71 -11.46
N SER A 26 10.40 -4.79 -10.58
CA SER A 26 11.09 -3.53 -10.34
C SER A 26 11.21 -3.23 -8.84
N LEU A 27 10.24 -3.68 -8.03
CA LEU A 27 10.13 -3.36 -6.60
C LEU A 27 10.31 -4.56 -5.67
N GLN A 28 10.15 -5.79 -6.13
CA GLN A 28 10.26 -6.95 -5.24
C GLN A 28 11.66 -7.02 -4.62
N ARG A 29 11.72 -7.53 -3.38
CA ARG A 29 12.97 -7.83 -2.67
C ARG A 29 13.92 -8.61 -3.59
N GLY A 30 15.16 -8.17 -3.71
CA GLY A 30 16.20 -8.77 -4.55
C GLY A 30 16.31 -8.19 -5.96
N GLU A 31 15.34 -7.40 -6.43
CA GLU A 31 15.41 -6.78 -7.76
C GLU A 31 16.29 -5.52 -7.79
N ASP A 32 16.52 -4.90 -6.63
CA ASP A 32 17.34 -3.68 -6.50
C ASP A 32 18.12 -3.70 -5.18
N PRO A 33 19.39 -4.14 -5.20
CA PRO A 33 20.21 -4.24 -4.00
C PRO A 33 20.40 -2.91 -3.27
N GLN A 34 20.38 -1.77 -3.97
CA GLN A 34 20.52 -0.46 -3.34
C GLN A 34 19.26 -0.12 -2.54
N PHE A 35 18.09 -0.44 -3.07
CA PHE A 35 16.82 -0.23 -2.39
C PHE A 35 16.63 -1.22 -1.24
N ASP A 36 17.04 -2.48 -1.41
CA ASP A 36 17.01 -3.48 -0.33
C ASP A 36 17.90 -3.06 0.85
N GLN A 37 19.10 -2.53 0.55
CA GLN A 37 19.99 -1.99 1.58
C GLN A 37 19.37 -0.78 2.31
N LEU A 38 18.65 0.07 1.59
CA LEU A 38 17.92 1.19 2.20
C LEU A 38 16.84 0.69 3.17
N ILE A 39 16.02 -0.29 2.76
CA ILE A 39 14.98 -0.88 3.62
C ILE A 39 15.62 -1.54 4.86
N SER A 40 16.70 -2.31 4.68
CA SER A 40 17.44 -2.94 5.77
C SER A 40 17.99 -1.90 6.77
N THR A 41 18.50 -0.78 6.26
CA THR A 41 18.97 0.34 7.08
C THR A 41 17.83 0.96 7.87
N MET A 42 16.66 1.15 7.27
CA MET A 42 15.47 1.65 7.97
C MET A 42 14.97 0.69 9.06
N SER A 43 15.01 -0.61 8.81
CA SER A 43 14.68 -1.64 9.82
C SER A 43 15.65 -1.58 11.01
N SER A 44 16.96 -1.46 10.74
CA SER A 44 17.98 -1.34 11.79
C SER A 44 17.80 -0.06 12.63
N LEU A 45 17.44 1.07 12.01
CA LEU A 45 17.14 2.31 12.75
C LEU A 45 15.83 2.20 13.56
N ALA A 46 14.88 1.38 13.11
CA ALA A 46 13.63 1.14 13.80
C ALA A 46 13.81 0.38 15.12
N GLU A 47 14.90 -0.39 15.27
CA GLU A 47 15.29 -0.97 16.55
C GLU A 47 15.43 0.07 17.66
N TYR A 48 15.72 1.34 17.37
CA TYR A 48 15.92 2.36 18.40
C TYR A 48 14.86 3.47 18.35
N SER A 49 14.09 3.54 17.26
CA SER A 49 13.24 4.70 16.98
C SER A 49 11.96 4.38 16.20
N LEU A 50 11.43 3.15 16.34
CA LEU A 50 10.29 2.64 15.58
C LEU A 50 9.11 3.62 15.46
N SER A 51 8.67 4.22 16.57
CA SER A 51 7.55 5.18 16.53
C SER A 51 7.87 6.43 15.69
N SER A 52 9.12 6.91 15.71
CA SER A 52 9.55 8.07 14.91
C SER A 52 9.63 7.73 13.42
N ILE A 53 10.16 6.55 13.10
CA ILE A 53 10.26 6.05 11.73
C ILE A 53 8.87 5.81 11.15
N LEU A 54 7.96 5.17 11.88
CA LEU A 54 6.59 4.98 11.45
C LEU A 54 5.90 6.32 11.16
N ARG A 55 6.02 7.32 12.05
CA ARG A 55 5.46 8.67 11.80
C ARG A 55 6.01 9.29 10.52
N THR A 56 7.33 9.28 10.36
CA THR A 56 8.01 9.85 9.19
C THR A 56 7.61 9.13 7.91
N LEU A 57 7.47 7.81 7.96
CA LEU A 57 7.06 6.98 6.84
C LEU A 57 5.60 7.26 6.46
N PHE A 58 4.69 7.38 7.43
CA PHE A 58 3.31 7.79 7.21
C PHE A 58 3.20 9.21 6.65
N ASP A 59 4.02 10.15 7.13
CA ASP A 59 4.07 11.51 6.61
C ASP A 59 4.53 11.53 5.14
N TRP A 60 5.52 10.71 4.79
CA TRP A 60 5.92 10.53 3.39
C TRP A 60 4.77 9.96 2.55
N TYR A 61 4.11 8.90 3.02
CA TYR A 61 2.99 8.28 2.31
C TYR A 61 1.82 9.25 2.09
N LYS A 62 1.43 10.01 3.11
CA LYS A 62 0.38 11.05 3.01
C LYS A 62 0.76 12.15 2.01
N ARG A 63 2.02 12.58 2.00
CA ARG A 63 2.51 13.57 1.01
C ARG A 63 2.43 13.02 -0.41
N GLN A 64 2.71 11.74 -0.64
CA GLN A 64 2.57 11.16 -1.97
C GLN A 64 1.13 11.23 -2.50
N ASN A 65 0.14 11.02 -1.62
CA ASN A 65 -1.28 11.10 -1.97
C ASN A 65 -1.78 12.56 -2.16
N GLY A 66 -1.16 13.53 -1.48
CA GLY A 66 -1.49 14.96 -1.65
C GLY A 66 -0.96 15.59 -2.96
N LEU A 67 0.00 14.96 -3.64
CA LEU A 67 0.55 15.44 -4.91
C LEU A 67 -0.45 15.33 -6.09
N GLU A 68 -1.56 14.61 -5.93
CA GLU A 68 -2.62 14.55 -6.95
C GLU A 68 -3.37 15.89 -7.11
N GLU A 69 -3.59 16.64 -6.02
CA GLU A 69 -4.28 17.94 -6.09
C GLU A 69 -3.51 18.96 -6.96
N GLU A 70 -2.17 19.00 -6.86
CA GLU A 70 -1.33 19.87 -7.70
C GLU A 70 -1.34 19.48 -9.20
N LEU A 71 -1.46 18.19 -9.52
CA LEU A 71 -1.52 17.71 -10.91
C LEU A 71 -2.90 17.93 -11.57
N HIS A 72 -3.96 18.06 -10.76
CA HIS A 72 -5.31 18.39 -11.22
C HIS A 72 -5.49 19.89 -11.51
N GLU A 73 -4.77 20.77 -10.81
CA GLU A 73 -4.90 22.23 -10.98
C GLU A 73 -4.26 22.77 -12.28
N TYR A 74 -3.29 22.07 -12.87
CA TYR A 74 -2.72 22.45 -14.18
C TYR A 74 -3.60 21.96 -15.34
N ARG A 75 -4.82 22.51 -15.46
CA ARG A 75 -5.68 22.34 -16.65
C ARG A 75 -5.61 23.60 -17.52
N PRO A 76 -4.83 23.62 -18.62
CA PRO A 76 -5.05 24.58 -19.69
C PRO A 76 -6.46 24.36 -20.25
N ARG A 77 -7.23 25.45 -20.31
CA ARG A 77 -8.63 25.47 -20.70
C ARG A 77 -8.80 25.31 -22.21
N ALA A 78 -8.37 24.18 -22.78
CA ALA A 78 -8.72 23.71 -24.12
C ALA A 78 -8.01 22.36 -24.38
N ASN A 79 -8.73 21.24 -24.42
CA ASN A 79 -8.30 20.10 -25.24
C ASN A 79 -9.42 19.07 -25.40
N THR A 80 -9.75 18.78 -26.66
CA THR A 80 -10.53 17.60 -27.07
C THR A 80 -9.66 16.36 -26.94
N LYS A 81 -9.49 15.82 -25.72
CA LYS A 81 -8.82 14.52 -25.52
C LYS A 81 -9.77 13.38 -25.85
N SER A 82 -9.25 12.33 -26.47
CA SER A 82 -10.04 11.14 -26.79
C SER A 82 -10.28 10.32 -25.52
N LYS A 83 -11.38 9.54 -25.48
CA LYS A 83 -11.67 8.63 -24.35
C LYS A 83 -10.51 7.67 -24.04
N ASN A 84 -9.71 7.31 -25.04
CA ASN A 84 -8.58 6.40 -24.89
C ASN A 84 -7.40 7.05 -24.16
N ASP A 85 -7.16 8.35 -24.38
CA ASP A 85 -6.08 9.10 -23.71
C ASP A 85 -6.39 9.34 -22.22
N GLU A 86 -7.66 9.51 -21.88
CA GLU A 86 -8.13 9.62 -20.49
C GLU A 86 -7.94 8.28 -19.76
N GLN A 87 -8.36 7.18 -20.37
CA GLN A 87 -8.20 5.85 -19.78
C GLN A 87 -6.73 5.45 -19.58
N GLN A 88 -5.85 5.77 -20.53
CA GLN A 88 -4.41 5.53 -20.37
C GLN A 88 -3.80 6.35 -19.23
N ARG A 89 -4.26 7.60 -19.05
CA ARG A 89 -3.82 8.44 -17.92
C ARG A 89 -4.27 7.84 -16.59
N ASP A 90 -5.50 7.36 -16.50
CA ASP A 90 -6.05 6.77 -15.28
C ASP A 90 -5.25 5.51 -14.87
N TYR A 91 -4.87 4.66 -15.83
CA TYR A 91 -4.02 3.50 -15.56
C TYR A 91 -2.61 3.90 -15.09
N LEU A 92 -2.05 5.00 -15.58
CA LEU A 92 -0.76 5.49 -15.11
C LEU A 92 -0.85 6.04 -13.68
N LEU A 93 -1.90 6.79 -13.35
CA LEU A 93 -2.12 7.29 -11.99
C LEU A 93 -2.32 6.12 -11.01
N GLU A 94 -3.16 5.15 -11.36
CA GLU A 94 -3.34 3.95 -10.55
C GLU A 94 -2.02 3.16 -10.38
N ARG A 95 -1.20 3.06 -11.43
CA ARG A 95 0.13 2.41 -11.35
C ARG A 95 1.05 3.15 -10.39
N ARG A 96 1.02 4.49 -10.38
CA ARG A 96 1.79 5.32 -9.45
C ARG A 96 1.42 5.02 -8.01
N ASP A 97 0.13 5.00 -7.71
CA ASP A 97 -0.38 4.76 -6.36
C ASP A 97 -0.03 3.36 -5.88
N LEU A 98 -0.17 2.37 -6.76
CA LEU A 98 0.26 0.99 -6.46
C LEU A 98 1.77 0.90 -6.21
N ALA A 99 2.61 1.66 -6.93
CA ALA A 99 4.05 1.69 -6.67
C ALA A 99 4.38 2.33 -5.31
N ILE A 100 3.65 3.39 -4.93
CA ILE A 100 3.77 4.03 -3.61
C ILE A 100 3.39 3.03 -2.51
N ASP A 101 2.24 2.37 -2.67
CA ASP A 101 1.73 1.35 -1.73
C ASP A 101 2.68 0.16 -1.59
N PHE A 102 3.27 -0.29 -2.70
CA PHE A 102 4.24 -1.38 -2.71
C PHE A 102 5.52 -0.99 -1.95
N ILE A 103 6.11 0.17 -2.25
CA ILE A 103 7.29 0.65 -1.52
C ILE A 103 6.98 0.80 -0.02
N PHE A 104 5.84 1.43 0.29
CA PHE A 104 5.43 1.68 1.66
C PHE A 104 5.22 0.38 2.46
N SER A 105 4.53 -0.60 1.87
CA SER A 105 4.30 -1.90 2.51
C SER A 105 5.59 -2.69 2.73
N LEU A 106 6.54 -2.69 1.77
CA LEU A 106 7.85 -3.32 1.97
C LEU A 106 8.60 -2.75 3.18
N VAL A 107 8.63 -1.43 3.30
CA VAL A 107 9.28 -0.76 4.44
C VAL A 107 8.54 -1.06 5.73
N LEU A 108 7.19 -1.00 5.73
CA LEU A 108 6.38 -1.34 6.89
C LEU A 108 6.65 -2.75 7.40
N ILE A 109 6.70 -3.74 6.51
CA ILE A 109 6.99 -5.12 6.90
C ILE A 109 8.31 -5.20 7.66
N GLU A 110 9.37 -4.56 7.15
CA GLU A 110 10.70 -4.67 7.77
C GLU A 110 10.84 -3.88 9.07
N VAL A 111 10.20 -2.71 9.20
CA VAL A 111 10.28 -1.93 10.44
C VAL A 111 9.38 -2.50 11.54
N LEU A 112 8.21 -3.05 11.20
CA LEU A 112 7.28 -3.62 12.18
C LEU A 112 7.80 -4.90 12.83
N LYS A 113 8.78 -5.59 12.22
CA LYS A 113 9.47 -6.73 12.87
C LYS A 113 10.17 -6.34 14.17
N GLN A 114 10.49 -5.05 14.35
CA GLN A 114 11.14 -4.53 15.56
C GLN A 114 10.16 -4.26 16.71
N MET A 115 8.84 -4.42 16.50
CA MET A 115 7.81 -4.17 17.52
C MET A 115 7.95 -4.97 18.82
N PRO A 116 8.38 -6.24 18.84
CA PRO A 116 8.54 -6.98 20.09
C PRO A 116 9.53 -6.32 21.06
N LEU A 117 10.46 -5.49 20.55
CA LEU A 117 11.49 -4.82 21.35
C LEU A 117 10.98 -3.54 22.03
N TYR A 118 10.01 -2.84 21.42
CA TYR A 118 9.51 -1.56 21.93
C TYR A 118 8.01 -1.40 21.70
N PRO A 119 7.22 -1.12 22.76
CA PRO A 119 5.79 -0.90 22.61
C PRO A 119 5.53 0.34 21.74
N VAL A 120 4.91 0.14 20.58
CA VAL A 120 4.44 1.22 19.70
C VAL A 120 3.13 1.79 20.23
N LEU A 121 2.96 3.11 20.07
CA LEU A 121 1.74 3.82 20.40
C LEU A 121 0.52 3.23 19.67
N ASP A 122 -0.55 2.96 20.41
CA ASP A 122 -1.75 2.31 19.86
C ASP A 122 -2.39 3.10 18.71
N GLY A 123 -2.21 4.43 18.66
CA GLY A 123 -2.63 5.25 17.53
C GLY A 123 -1.98 4.85 16.21
N LEU A 124 -0.66 4.62 16.19
CA LEU A 124 0.08 4.21 14.99
C LEU A 124 -0.28 2.78 14.59
N VAL A 125 -0.47 1.89 15.57
CA VAL A 125 -0.93 0.51 15.32
C VAL A 125 -2.28 0.53 14.60
N ASN A 126 -3.23 1.32 15.09
CA ASN A 126 -4.54 1.45 14.45
C ASN A 126 -4.45 2.08 13.06
N GLU A 127 -3.53 3.00 12.82
CA GLU A 127 -3.32 3.60 11.50
C GLU A 127 -2.83 2.56 10.48
N VAL A 128 -1.85 1.73 10.84
CA VAL A 128 -1.37 0.61 10.00
C VAL A 128 -2.50 -0.38 9.73
N ILE A 129 -3.25 -0.79 10.76
CA ILE A 129 -4.37 -1.71 10.62
C ILE A 129 -5.43 -1.14 9.67
N ASN A 130 -5.85 0.11 9.88
CA ASN A 130 -6.87 0.72 9.03
C ASN A 130 -6.42 0.88 7.59
N LEU A 131 -5.14 1.17 7.36
CA LEU A 131 -4.58 1.27 6.02
C LEU A 131 -4.59 -0.09 5.32
N ALA A 132 -4.04 -1.14 5.94
CA ALA A 132 -4.00 -2.47 5.34
C ALA A 132 -5.39 -3.01 5.00
N PHE A 133 -6.38 -2.82 5.89
CA PHE A 133 -7.75 -3.26 5.63
C PHE A 133 -8.44 -2.53 4.47
N LYS A 134 -7.97 -1.35 4.05
CA LYS A 134 -8.46 -0.72 2.81
C LYS A 134 -8.08 -1.53 1.57
N HIS A 135 -6.93 -2.20 1.58
CA HIS A 135 -6.46 -3.04 0.47
C HIS A 135 -7.18 -4.40 0.38
N PHE A 136 -7.86 -4.82 1.46
CA PHE A 136 -8.65 -6.06 1.46
C PHE A 136 -10.09 -5.87 0.98
N LYS A 137 -10.51 -4.61 0.74
CA LYS A 137 -11.84 -4.33 0.22
C LYS A 137 -11.92 -4.75 -1.25
N TYR A 138 -12.87 -5.61 -1.56
CA TYR A 138 -13.20 -5.92 -2.93
C TYR A 138 -13.68 -4.65 -3.65
N LYS A 139 -13.08 -4.39 -4.80
CA LYS A 139 -13.47 -3.30 -5.69
C LYS A 139 -13.99 -3.94 -6.98
N GLU A 140 -15.24 -3.62 -7.30
CA GLU A 140 -15.86 -4.04 -8.54
C GLU A 140 -15.22 -3.34 -9.73
N GLY A 141 -15.16 -4.05 -10.86
CA GLY A 141 -14.77 -3.42 -12.12
C GLY A 141 -13.27 -3.35 -12.36
N TYR A 142 -12.43 -4.05 -11.60
CA TYR A 142 -11.00 -4.18 -11.93
C TYR A 142 -10.78 -4.87 -13.27
N HIS A 143 -10.62 -4.06 -14.31
CA HIS A 143 -10.24 -4.48 -15.64
C HIS A 143 -9.17 -3.51 -16.11
N GLY A 144 -7.96 -4.01 -16.35
CA GLY A 144 -6.85 -3.16 -16.76
C GLY A 144 -5.50 -3.82 -16.54
N PRO A 145 -4.42 -3.18 -17.01
CA PRO A 145 -3.07 -3.73 -16.90
C PRO A 145 -2.58 -3.82 -15.45
N ASN A 146 -3.19 -3.07 -14.53
CA ASN A 146 -2.78 -3.02 -13.14
C ASN A 146 -3.38 -4.09 -12.23
N THR A 147 -4.44 -4.82 -12.64
CA THR A 147 -5.17 -5.75 -11.75
C THR A 147 -4.24 -6.71 -11.01
N GLY A 148 -3.22 -7.26 -11.68
CA GLY A 148 -2.22 -8.12 -11.06
C GLY A 148 -1.41 -7.42 -9.96
N ASN A 149 -0.99 -6.17 -10.20
CA ASN A 149 -0.25 -5.36 -9.23
C ASN A 149 -1.11 -5.05 -7.98
N MET A 150 -2.43 -4.94 -8.13
CA MET A 150 -3.34 -4.68 -7.01
C MET A 150 -3.44 -5.88 -6.09
N HIS A 151 -3.50 -7.09 -6.66
CA HIS A 151 -3.43 -8.33 -5.89
C HIS A 151 -2.09 -8.44 -5.16
N THR A 152 -0.98 -8.16 -5.83
CA THR A 152 0.34 -8.14 -5.18
C THR A 152 0.40 -7.15 -4.03
N VAL A 153 -0.11 -5.93 -4.20
CA VAL A 153 -0.16 -4.94 -3.12
C VAL A 153 -1.02 -5.43 -1.96
N ALA A 154 -2.18 -6.04 -2.24
CA ALA A 154 -3.01 -6.63 -1.18
C ALA A 154 -2.27 -7.75 -0.42
N ASP A 155 -1.51 -8.60 -1.12
CA ASP A 155 -0.69 -9.64 -0.49
C ASP A 155 0.42 -9.04 0.41
N LEU A 156 1.07 -7.96 -0.02
CA LEU A 156 2.04 -7.25 0.80
C LEU A 156 1.39 -6.66 2.07
N TYR A 157 0.19 -6.09 1.95
CA TYR A 157 -0.54 -5.60 3.13
C TYR A 157 -1.08 -6.73 4.02
N ALA A 158 -1.32 -7.93 3.49
CA ALA A 158 -1.55 -9.13 4.29
C ALA A 158 -0.30 -9.52 5.09
N GLU A 159 0.89 -9.46 4.48
CA GLU A 159 2.17 -9.66 5.18
C GLU A 159 2.39 -8.61 6.28
N VAL A 160 2.07 -7.32 6.03
CA VAL A 160 2.09 -6.25 7.05
C VAL A 160 1.22 -6.62 8.25
N ILE A 161 -0.02 -7.07 8.01
CA ILE A 161 -0.92 -7.50 9.08
C ILE A 161 -0.40 -8.73 9.80
N GLY A 162 0.20 -9.68 9.08
CA GLY A 162 0.79 -10.88 9.69
C GLY A 162 1.93 -10.54 10.64
N VAL A 163 2.86 -9.67 10.24
CA VAL A 163 3.93 -9.18 11.13
C VAL A 163 3.35 -8.42 12.33
N LEU A 164 2.41 -7.51 12.09
CA LEU A 164 1.79 -6.73 13.16
C LEU A 164 1.02 -7.60 14.16
N ALA A 165 0.35 -8.64 13.69
CA ALA A 165 -0.42 -9.56 14.51
C ALA A 165 0.44 -10.30 15.53
N GLN A 166 1.73 -10.54 15.26
CA GLN A 166 2.64 -11.18 16.22
C GLN A 166 2.73 -10.41 17.54
N SER A 167 2.64 -9.07 17.49
CA SER A 167 2.71 -8.21 18.68
C SER A 167 1.36 -7.60 19.08
N LYS A 168 0.42 -7.44 18.14
CA LYS A 168 -0.84 -6.70 18.33
C LYS A 168 -2.07 -7.49 17.85
N PHE A 169 -2.05 -8.82 17.98
CA PHE A 169 -3.17 -9.70 17.60
C PHE A 169 -4.54 -9.23 18.08
N PRO A 170 -4.75 -8.78 19.34
CA PRO A 170 -6.08 -8.34 19.78
C PRO A 170 -6.64 -7.16 18.96
N ALA A 171 -5.78 -6.23 18.55
CA ALA A 171 -6.19 -5.09 17.73
C ALA A 171 -6.57 -5.52 16.31
N VAL A 172 -5.75 -6.39 15.68
CA VAL A 172 -6.03 -6.96 14.35
C VAL A 172 -7.33 -7.76 14.38
N LYS A 173 -7.50 -8.64 15.36
CA LYS A 173 -8.73 -9.45 15.55
C LYS A 173 -9.97 -8.56 15.72
N LYS A 174 -9.86 -7.49 16.51
CA LYS A 174 -10.96 -6.54 16.72
C LYS A 174 -11.36 -5.86 15.40
N LYS A 175 -10.38 -5.41 14.61
CA LYS A 175 -10.66 -4.80 13.29
C LYS A 175 -11.32 -5.80 12.34
N PHE A 176 -10.77 -7.01 12.22
CA PHE A 176 -11.33 -8.05 11.38
C PHE A 176 -12.78 -8.38 11.76
N ALA A 177 -13.06 -8.58 13.05
CA ALA A 177 -14.41 -8.85 13.52
C ALA A 177 -15.38 -7.70 13.20
N THR A 178 -14.90 -6.46 13.23
CA THR A 178 -15.70 -5.27 12.88
C THR A 178 -16.05 -5.28 11.40
N GLU A 179 -15.07 -5.41 10.50
CA GLU A 179 -15.29 -5.40 9.04
C GLU A 179 -16.16 -6.59 8.60
N LEU A 180 -15.95 -7.78 9.20
CA LEU A 180 -16.77 -8.95 8.92
C LEU A 180 -18.22 -8.75 9.39
N LYS A 181 -18.44 -8.12 10.55
CA LYS A 181 -19.78 -7.80 11.06
C LYS A 181 -20.48 -6.82 10.14
N GLU A 182 -19.78 -5.80 9.64
CA GLU A 182 -20.33 -4.84 8.69
C GLU A 182 -20.78 -5.51 7.38
N LEU A 183 -19.97 -6.44 6.83
CA LEU A 183 -20.37 -7.19 5.63
C LEU A 183 -21.59 -8.09 5.87
N ARG A 184 -21.68 -8.72 7.04
CA ARG A 184 -22.83 -9.59 7.41
C ARG A 184 -24.14 -8.84 7.58
N GLN A 185 -24.10 -7.53 7.82
CA GLN A 185 -25.30 -6.68 7.95
C GLN A 185 -25.83 -6.21 6.60
N LYS A 186 -25.05 -6.35 5.52
CA LYS A 186 -25.48 -5.98 4.16
C LYS A 186 -26.35 -7.07 3.55
N GLU A 187 -27.21 -6.68 2.61
CA GLU A 187 -28.01 -7.61 1.81
C GLU A 187 -27.09 -8.55 1.00
N GLN A 188 -27.43 -9.85 0.99
CA GLN A 188 -26.62 -10.85 0.31
C GLN A 188 -26.62 -10.60 -1.20
N SER A 189 -25.41 -10.43 -1.74
CA SER A 189 -25.16 -10.17 -3.16
C SER A 189 -23.79 -10.75 -3.55
N PRO A 190 -23.53 -10.98 -4.86
CA PRO A 190 -22.22 -11.41 -5.31
C PRO A 190 -21.08 -10.50 -4.82
N TYR A 191 -21.34 -9.19 -4.77
CA TYR A 191 -20.41 -8.20 -4.21
C TYR A 191 -20.03 -8.48 -2.75
N VAL A 192 -21.03 -8.74 -1.90
CA VAL A 192 -20.81 -9.01 -0.47
C VAL A 192 -20.07 -10.32 -0.28
N VAL A 193 -20.36 -11.33 -1.10
CA VAL A 193 -19.64 -12.61 -1.09
C VAL A 193 -18.17 -12.40 -1.45
N GLN A 194 -17.87 -11.69 -2.55
CA GLN A 194 -16.50 -11.39 -2.97
C GLN A 194 -15.76 -10.52 -1.94
N SER A 195 -16.43 -9.51 -1.40
CA SER A 195 -15.90 -8.67 -0.30
C SER A 195 -15.53 -9.50 0.93
N THR A 196 -16.35 -10.50 1.27
CA THR A 196 -16.08 -11.40 2.38
C THR A 196 -14.88 -12.30 2.08
N ILE A 197 -14.76 -12.83 0.86
CA ILE A 197 -13.61 -13.62 0.42
C ILE A 197 -12.33 -12.79 0.47
N SER A 198 -12.32 -11.59 -0.13
CA SER A 198 -11.15 -10.69 -0.12
C SER A 198 -10.72 -10.32 1.30
N LEU A 199 -11.67 -10.05 2.20
CA LEU A 199 -11.38 -9.78 3.61
C LEU A 199 -10.72 -10.98 4.31
N ILE A 200 -11.24 -12.19 4.09
CA ILE A 200 -10.69 -13.42 4.68
C ILE A 200 -9.29 -13.71 4.13
N MET A 201 -9.10 -13.53 2.82
CA MET A 201 -7.79 -13.74 2.18
C MET A 201 -6.75 -12.75 2.71
N GLY A 202 -7.11 -11.48 2.91
CA GLY A 202 -6.20 -10.45 3.43
C GLY A 202 -5.72 -10.68 4.87
N VAL A 203 -6.41 -11.53 5.65
CA VAL A 203 -5.98 -11.89 7.01
C VAL A 203 -5.45 -13.32 7.12
N LYS A 204 -5.29 -14.01 5.99
CA LYS A 204 -4.71 -15.35 5.93
C LYS A 204 -3.20 -15.20 5.72
N PHE A 205 -2.47 -15.05 6.81
CA PHE A 205 -1.01 -14.93 6.85
C PHE A 205 -0.36 -16.15 7.53
#